data_AF-X0W249-F1
#
_entry.id   AF-X0W249-F1
#
_cell.length_a   1.000
_cell.length_b   1.000
_cell.length_c   1.000
_cell.angle_alpha   90.00
_cell.angle_beta   90.00
_cell.angle_gamma   90.00
#
_symmetry.space_group_name_H-M   'P 1'
#
loop_
_entity.id
_entity.type
_entity.pdbx_description
1 polymer ?
#
loop_
_entity_poly.entity_id
_entity_poly.type
_entity_poly.pdbx_seq_one_letter_code
_entity_poly.pdbx_strand_id
1 'polypeptide(L)'
;MVKLEVDYLELDSEIDKLIDLLSHISSLQPRFAKLVAEILLLRVFDSLEETIMSVTTKIGCGALYVDGSQPRLAVQSKSRQGAIDNMMKYGRKKPRYLRWSQVKEIRKNVRYIIDPNEHFLNELDRHILFIEEMRWIRNRIAHNNTAVRANYRKAILRYYGGYVNSVTPGTLLLSPRQNPVLIEQYLKKSRILVKTLVKG
;
A
#
# COMPACT_ATOMS: atom_id res chain seq x y z
N MET A 1 -22.67 -10.01 8.12
CA MET A 1 -21.95 -8.75 8.47
C MET A 1 -20.60 -8.79 7.78
N VAL A 2 -20.21 -7.72 7.07
CA VAL A 2 -18.94 -7.71 6.32
C VAL A 2 -17.79 -7.46 7.31
N LYS A 3 -16.83 -8.37 7.39
CA LYS A 3 -15.69 -8.30 8.33
C LYS A 3 -14.44 -7.74 7.65
N LEU A 4 -13.76 -6.79 8.29
CA LEU A 4 -12.46 -6.27 7.84
C LEU A 4 -11.32 -7.29 8.01
N GLU A 5 -11.47 -8.22 8.96
CA GLU A 5 -10.52 -9.29 9.23
C GLU A 5 -10.20 -10.14 7.98
N VAL A 6 -11.20 -10.36 7.13
CA VAL A 6 -11.04 -11.14 5.90
C VAL A 6 -10.01 -10.52 4.97
N ASP A 7 -10.03 -9.19 4.79
CA ASP A 7 -9.06 -8.51 3.91
C ASP A 7 -7.63 -8.60 4.47
N TYR A 8 -7.48 -8.57 5.80
CA TYR A 8 -6.19 -8.77 6.45
C TYR A 8 -5.67 -10.20 6.20
N LEU A 9 -6.50 -11.23 6.45
CA LEU A 9 -6.10 -12.62 6.27
C LEU A 9 -5.76 -12.96 4.80
N GLU A 10 -6.50 -12.39 3.84
CA GLU A 10 -6.22 -12.53 2.41
C GLU A 10 -4.85 -11.95 2.04
N LEU A 11 -4.55 -10.72 2.49
CA LEU A 11 -3.24 -10.11 2.26
C LEU A 11 -2.13 -10.89 2.99
N ASP A 12 -2.39 -11.33 4.23
CA ASP A 12 -1.42 -12.05 5.06
C ASP A 12 -0.97 -13.34 4.36
N SER A 13 -1.92 -14.10 3.84
CA SER A 13 -1.68 -15.32 3.06
C SER A 13 -0.93 -15.04 1.77
N GLU A 14 -1.25 -13.95 1.06
CA GLU A 14 -0.50 -13.57 -0.14
C GLU A 14 0.94 -13.20 0.20
N ILE A 15 1.17 -12.46 1.29
CA ILE A 15 2.51 -12.12 1.75
C ILE A 15 3.30 -13.38 2.12
N ASP A 16 2.69 -14.38 2.75
CA ASP A 16 3.37 -15.65 3.05
C ASP A 16 3.86 -16.36 1.79
N LYS A 17 3.05 -16.41 0.73
CA LYS A 17 3.49 -16.95 -0.58
C LYS A 17 4.67 -16.16 -1.16
N LEU A 18 4.66 -14.83 -1.03
CA LEU A 18 5.75 -13.99 -1.52
C LEU A 18 7.04 -14.16 -0.71
N ILE A 19 6.92 -14.37 0.61
CA ILE A 19 8.05 -14.69 1.49
C ILE A 19 8.63 -16.07 1.12
N ASP A 20 7.77 -17.06 0.91
CA ASP A 20 8.19 -18.39 0.47
C ASP A 20 8.95 -18.33 -0.86
N LEU A 21 8.40 -17.64 -1.87
CA LEU A 21 9.09 -17.41 -3.14
C LEU A 21 10.44 -16.71 -2.96
N LEU A 22 10.50 -15.72 -2.07
CA LEU A 22 11.73 -14.99 -1.77
C LEU A 22 12.80 -15.90 -1.15
N SER A 23 12.44 -16.91 -0.36
CA SER A 23 13.43 -17.84 0.21
C SER A 23 14.19 -18.64 -0.87
N HIS A 24 13.55 -18.84 -2.02
CA HIS A 24 14.10 -19.62 -3.13
C HIS A 24 14.97 -18.80 -4.11
N ILE A 25 14.90 -17.45 -4.10
CA ILE A 25 15.59 -16.64 -5.13
C ILE A 25 17.11 -16.62 -5.00
N SER A 26 17.65 -16.97 -3.83
CA SER A 26 19.10 -17.00 -3.57
C SER A 26 19.83 -18.02 -4.47
N SER A 27 19.12 -19.05 -4.91
CA SER A 27 19.62 -20.08 -5.84
C SER A 27 19.73 -19.59 -7.29
N LEU A 28 19.09 -18.47 -7.63
CA LEU A 28 19.03 -17.95 -9.00
C LEU A 28 20.28 -17.14 -9.35
N GLN A 29 20.59 -17.07 -10.65
CA GLN A 29 21.60 -16.12 -11.12
C GLN A 29 21.19 -14.68 -10.72
N PRO A 30 22.14 -13.80 -10.35
CA PRO A 30 21.84 -12.48 -9.81
C PRO A 30 20.89 -11.63 -10.67
N ARG A 31 20.97 -11.75 -12.00
CA ARG A 31 20.06 -11.04 -12.92
C ARG A 31 18.60 -11.46 -12.77
N PHE A 32 18.34 -12.76 -12.56
CA PHE A 32 17.00 -13.30 -12.41
C PHE A 32 16.47 -13.04 -11.01
N ALA A 33 17.30 -13.16 -9.97
CA ALA A 33 16.93 -12.79 -8.61
C ALA A 33 16.41 -11.34 -8.54
N LYS A 34 17.11 -10.40 -9.21
CA LYS A 34 16.69 -8.99 -9.30
C LYS A 34 15.33 -8.81 -9.96
N LEU A 35 15.08 -9.50 -11.08
CA LEU A 35 13.80 -9.45 -11.78
C LEU A 35 12.67 -10.03 -10.92
N VAL A 36 12.91 -11.15 -10.25
CA VAL A 36 11.93 -11.75 -9.34
C VAL A 36 11.63 -10.80 -8.18
N ALA A 37 12.64 -10.15 -7.59
CA ALA A 37 12.42 -9.17 -6.53
C ALA A 37 11.57 -7.97 -6.98
N GLU A 38 11.78 -7.48 -8.20
CA GLU A 38 10.94 -6.44 -8.80
C GLU A 38 9.48 -6.91 -8.97
N ILE A 39 9.27 -8.14 -9.46
CA ILE A 39 7.92 -8.75 -9.59
C ILE A 39 7.25 -8.90 -8.22
N LEU A 40 7.98 -9.39 -7.20
CA LEU A 40 7.46 -9.51 -5.84
C LEU A 40 7.02 -8.14 -5.30
N LEU A 41 7.78 -7.07 -5.55
CA LEU A 41 7.40 -5.71 -5.16
C LEU A 41 6.10 -5.26 -5.85
N LEU A 42 5.99 -5.47 -7.16
CA LEU A 42 4.78 -5.13 -7.90
C LEU A 42 3.57 -5.86 -7.31
N ARG A 43 3.71 -7.16 -7.04
CA ARG A 43 2.64 -8.00 -6.51
C ARG A 43 2.17 -7.55 -5.13
N VAL A 44 3.08 -7.30 -4.18
CA VAL A 44 2.69 -6.80 -2.85
C VAL A 44 2.08 -5.40 -2.92
N PHE A 45 2.54 -4.54 -3.81
CA PHE A 45 1.96 -3.20 -3.97
C PHE A 45 0.53 -3.26 -4.50
N ASP A 46 0.29 -4.08 -5.51
CA ASP A 46 -1.05 -4.26 -6.09
C ASP A 46 -2.02 -4.86 -5.04
N SER A 47 -1.61 -5.91 -4.32
CA SER A 47 -2.41 -6.49 -3.23
C SER A 47 -2.70 -5.47 -2.12
N LEU A 48 -1.73 -4.62 -1.78
CA LEU A 48 -1.92 -3.57 -0.79
C LEU A 48 -2.93 -2.51 -1.28
N GLU A 49 -2.86 -2.10 -2.55
CA GLU A 49 -3.78 -1.12 -3.13
C GLU A 49 -5.23 -1.65 -3.14
N GLU A 50 -5.42 -2.90 -3.54
CA GLU A 50 -6.72 -3.59 -3.53
C GLU A 50 -7.28 -3.71 -2.11
N THR A 51 -6.42 -4.08 -1.15
CA THR A 51 -6.80 -4.22 0.26
C THR A 51 -7.22 -2.88 0.85
N ILE A 52 -6.47 -1.80 0.61
CA ILE A 52 -6.82 -0.45 1.07
C ILE A 52 -8.17 -0.02 0.48
N MET A 53 -8.40 -0.23 -0.82
CA MET A 53 -9.69 0.05 -1.44
C MET A 53 -10.82 -0.74 -0.77
N SER A 54 -10.64 -2.05 -0.59
CA SER A 54 -11.64 -2.94 0.02
C SER A 54 -11.99 -2.49 1.43
N VAL A 55 -11.00 -2.35 2.31
CA VAL A 55 -11.16 -1.88 3.70
C VAL A 55 -11.86 -0.52 3.74
N THR A 56 -11.43 0.44 2.91
CA THR A 56 -12.05 1.77 2.87
C THR A 56 -13.52 1.70 2.49
N THR A 57 -13.88 0.88 1.49
CA THR A 57 -15.28 0.74 1.07
C THR A 57 -16.14 0.04 2.13
N LYS A 58 -15.59 -0.94 2.86
CA LYS A 58 -16.26 -1.61 3.96
C LYS A 58 -16.47 -0.66 5.15
N ILE A 59 -15.46 0.14 5.50
CA ILE A 59 -15.56 1.21 6.49
C ILE A 59 -16.65 2.22 6.07
N GLY A 60 -16.68 2.66 4.82
CA GLY A 60 -17.73 3.55 4.31
C GLY A 60 -19.15 2.95 4.34
N CYS A 61 -19.27 1.63 4.52
CA CYS A 61 -20.54 0.95 4.77
C CYS A 61 -20.87 0.74 6.26
N GLY A 62 -19.99 1.16 7.17
CA GLY A 62 -20.12 0.98 8.61
C GLY A 62 -19.68 -0.40 9.11
N ALA A 63 -18.77 -1.08 8.40
CA ALA A 63 -18.16 -2.31 8.92
C ALA A 63 -17.42 -2.02 10.24
N LEU A 64 -17.61 -2.88 11.24
CA LEU A 64 -16.87 -2.81 12.50
C LEU A 64 -15.41 -3.16 12.28
N TYR A 65 -14.55 -2.51 13.06
CA TYR A 65 -13.16 -2.93 13.21
C TYR A 65 -13.07 -4.29 13.93
N VAL A 66 -11.88 -4.90 13.88
CA VAL A 66 -11.63 -6.22 14.50
C VAL A 66 -11.80 -6.17 16.02
N ASP A 67 -11.51 -5.05 16.66
CA ASP A 67 -11.77 -4.82 18.09
C ASP A 67 -13.25 -4.58 18.43
N GLY A 68 -14.14 -4.52 17.43
CA GLY A 68 -15.56 -4.26 17.59
C GLY A 68 -15.95 -2.78 17.60
N SER A 69 -14.99 -1.86 17.52
CA SER A 69 -15.27 -0.43 17.45
C SER A 69 -15.96 -0.04 16.13
N GLN A 70 -16.76 1.03 16.18
CA GLN A 70 -17.48 1.58 15.02
C GLN A 70 -16.69 2.69 14.36
N PRO A 71 -16.63 2.73 13.01
CA PRO A 71 -16.01 3.85 12.31
C PRO A 71 -16.86 5.12 12.42
N ARG A 72 -16.20 6.28 12.50
CA ARG A 72 -16.87 7.60 12.50
C ARG A 72 -17.11 8.03 11.05
N LEU A 73 -18.37 7.96 10.64
CA LEU A 73 -18.80 8.30 9.28
C LEU A 73 -19.67 9.55 9.28
N ALA A 74 -19.39 10.45 8.34
CA ALA A 74 -20.30 11.54 7.99
C ALA A 74 -21.48 11.03 7.14
N VAL A 75 -21.23 10.02 6.29
CA VAL A 75 -22.25 9.37 5.47
C VAL A 75 -21.99 7.88 5.43
N GLN A 76 -22.99 7.10 5.83
CA GLN A 76 -22.94 5.64 5.73
C GLN A 76 -23.62 5.16 4.44
N SER A 77 -23.00 4.20 3.76
CA SER A 77 -23.55 3.56 2.56
C SER A 77 -24.10 2.17 2.88
N LYS A 78 -25.17 1.76 2.22
CA LYS A 78 -25.76 0.41 2.43
C LYS A 78 -25.07 -0.70 1.61
N SER A 79 -24.24 -0.34 0.64
CA SER A 79 -23.57 -1.26 -0.25
C SER A 79 -22.18 -0.74 -0.65
N ARG A 80 -21.30 -1.65 -1.06
CA ARG A 80 -19.96 -1.31 -1.57
C ARG A 80 -20.03 -0.33 -2.75
N GLN A 81 -20.95 -0.58 -3.69
CA GLN A 81 -21.15 0.30 -4.84
C GLN A 81 -21.63 1.68 -4.39
N GLY A 82 -22.56 1.75 -3.43
CA GLY A 82 -23.00 3.02 -2.84
C GLY A 82 -21.85 3.79 -2.16
N ALA A 83 -20.93 3.09 -1.47
CA ALA A 83 -19.75 3.71 -0.88
C ALA A 83 -18.82 4.29 -1.95
N ILE A 84 -18.58 3.56 -3.04
CA ILE A 84 -17.80 4.03 -4.19
C ILE A 84 -18.47 5.25 -4.83
N ASP A 85 -19.77 5.18 -5.09
CA ASP A 85 -20.54 6.30 -5.66
C ASP A 85 -20.47 7.55 -4.77
N ASN A 86 -20.59 7.38 -3.46
CA ASN A 86 -20.42 8.46 -2.50
C ASN A 86 -18.99 9.02 -2.57
N MET A 87 -17.95 8.18 -2.59
CA MET A 87 -16.55 8.65 -2.68
C MET A 87 -16.30 9.47 -3.95
N MET A 88 -16.95 9.08 -5.05
CA MET A 88 -16.84 9.75 -6.33
C MET A 88 -17.64 11.05 -6.42
N LYS A 89 -18.83 11.12 -5.81
CA LYS A 89 -19.83 12.18 -6.10
C LYS A 89 -20.24 13.01 -4.89
N TYR A 90 -20.35 12.43 -3.69
CA TYR A 90 -20.92 13.11 -2.53
C TYR A 90 -20.09 14.32 -2.10
N GLY A 91 -20.75 15.47 -1.91
CA GLY A 91 -20.09 16.72 -1.52
C GLY A 91 -19.18 17.35 -2.59
N ARG A 92 -19.22 16.88 -3.85
CA ARG A 92 -18.33 17.36 -4.92
C ARG A 92 -19.10 18.07 -6.04
N LYS A 93 -18.47 19.10 -6.62
CA LYS A 93 -18.97 19.78 -7.83
C LYS A 93 -18.87 18.92 -9.09
N LYS A 94 -17.89 18.03 -9.17
CA LYS A 94 -17.66 17.11 -10.30
C LYS A 94 -17.26 15.73 -9.78
N PRO A 95 -17.71 14.63 -10.42
CA PRO A 95 -17.25 13.29 -10.11
C PRO A 95 -15.73 13.16 -10.22
N ARG A 96 -15.14 12.30 -9.39
CA ARG A 96 -13.69 12.03 -9.38
C ARG A 96 -13.39 10.56 -9.61
N TYR A 97 -12.34 10.26 -10.38
CA TYR A 97 -11.74 8.93 -10.41
C TYR A 97 -10.97 8.64 -9.13
N LEU A 98 -11.31 7.52 -8.47
CA LEU A 98 -10.66 7.12 -7.23
C LEU A 98 -9.27 6.58 -7.53
N ARG A 99 -8.29 7.00 -6.72
CA ARG A 99 -6.91 6.51 -6.76
C ARG A 99 -6.51 6.04 -5.37
N TRP A 100 -5.91 4.86 -5.29
CA TRP A 100 -5.63 4.18 -4.03
C TRP A 100 -4.13 4.01 -3.76
N SER A 101 -3.29 4.18 -4.77
CA SER A 101 -1.81 4.18 -4.64
C SER A 101 -1.18 5.33 -3.84
N GLN A 102 -1.93 6.35 -3.38
CA GLN A 102 -1.40 7.53 -2.69
C GLN A 102 -2.26 7.93 -1.50
N VAL A 103 -1.67 8.07 -0.31
CA VAL A 103 -2.39 8.49 0.91
C VAL A 103 -3.13 9.82 0.71
N LYS A 104 -2.49 10.81 0.10
CA LYS A 104 -3.13 12.10 -0.22
C LYS A 104 -4.37 11.94 -1.11
N GLU A 105 -4.36 10.99 -2.02
CA GLU A 105 -5.49 10.71 -2.90
C GLU A 105 -6.58 9.91 -2.19
N ILE A 106 -6.21 8.92 -1.36
CA ILE A 106 -7.14 8.19 -0.49
C ILE A 106 -7.89 9.16 0.43
N ARG A 107 -7.18 10.06 1.12
CA ARG A 107 -7.81 11.11 1.96
C ARG A 107 -8.80 11.96 1.16
N LYS A 108 -8.43 12.35 -0.07
CA LYS A 108 -9.33 13.09 -0.95
C LYS A 108 -10.55 12.28 -1.33
N ASN A 109 -10.42 10.97 -1.56
CA ASN A 109 -11.54 10.08 -1.93
C ASN A 109 -12.59 10.04 -0.81
N VAL A 110 -12.16 10.01 0.45
CA VAL A 110 -13.05 9.81 1.61
C VAL A 110 -13.42 11.08 2.38
N ARG A 111 -12.85 12.24 2.01
CA ARG A 111 -12.98 13.53 2.73
C ARG A 111 -14.41 13.90 3.18
N TYR A 112 -15.44 13.51 2.44
CA TYR A 112 -16.83 13.87 2.72
C TYR A 112 -17.66 12.72 3.35
N ILE A 113 -17.02 11.60 3.66
CA ILE A 113 -17.69 10.34 4.04
C ILE A 113 -17.16 9.82 5.36
N ILE A 114 -15.85 9.91 5.57
CA ILE A 114 -15.16 9.46 6.78
C ILE A 114 -14.69 10.69 7.55
N ASP A 115 -14.85 10.67 8.88
CA ASP A 115 -14.35 11.74 9.76
C ASP A 115 -12.83 11.92 9.56
N PRO A 116 -12.32 13.16 9.44
CA PRO A 116 -10.89 13.39 9.21
C PRO A 116 -9.96 12.85 10.32
N ASN A 117 -10.49 12.63 11.53
CA ASN A 117 -9.79 12.05 12.69
C ASN A 117 -10.06 10.56 12.87
N GLU A 118 -10.69 9.90 11.89
CA GLU A 118 -10.97 8.47 11.93
C GLU A 118 -9.67 7.66 12.04
N HIS A 119 -9.71 6.56 12.82
CA HIS A 119 -8.58 5.66 13.06
C HIS A 119 -7.87 5.25 11.76
N PHE A 120 -8.62 4.74 10.79
CA PHE A 120 -8.12 4.35 9.48
C PHE A 120 -7.27 5.43 8.79
N LEU A 121 -7.70 6.69 8.86
CA LEU A 121 -6.97 7.80 8.23
C LEU A 121 -5.70 8.16 9.00
N ASN A 122 -5.74 8.09 10.34
CA ASN A 122 -4.57 8.32 11.18
C ASN A 122 -3.50 7.25 10.95
N GLU A 123 -3.89 5.98 10.82
CA GLU A 123 -2.98 4.88 10.50
C GLU A 123 -2.37 5.01 9.10
N LEU A 124 -3.16 5.38 8.08
CA LEU A 124 -2.60 5.66 6.75
C LEU A 124 -1.52 6.76 6.78
N ASP A 125 -1.76 7.82 7.56
CA ASP A 125 -0.80 8.92 7.69
C ASP A 125 0.48 8.48 8.41
N ARG A 126 0.38 7.65 9.45
CA ARG A 126 1.55 7.06 10.15
C ARG A 126 2.46 6.26 9.19
N HIS A 127 1.87 5.67 8.16
CA HIS A 127 2.58 4.85 7.17
C HIS A 127 2.85 5.55 5.82
N ILE A 128 2.60 6.86 5.71
CA ILE A 128 2.69 7.58 4.42
C ILE A 128 4.06 7.47 3.74
N LEU A 129 5.15 7.59 4.50
CA LEU A 129 6.50 7.54 3.95
C LEU A 129 6.86 6.15 3.42
N PHE A 130 6.24 5.09 3.96
CA PHE A 130 6.43 3.72 3.50
C PHE A 130 5.70 3.49 2.17
N ILE A 131 4.42 3.88 2.11
CA ILE A 131 3.59 3.75 0.90
C ILE A 131 4.18 4.56 -0.26
N GLU A 132 4.62 5.80 0.02
CA GLU A 132 5.24 6.67 -0.99
C GLU A 132 6.55 6.09 -1.53
N GLU A 133 7.40 5.52 -0.68
CA GLU A 133 8.65 4.92 -1.10
C GLU A 133 8.43 3.69 -1.98
N MET A 134 7.54 2.77 -1.58
CA MET A 134 7.15 1.62 -2.41
C MET A 134 6.62 2.08 -3.77
N ARG A 135 5.77 3.11 -3.78
CA ARG A 135 5.22 3.70 -5.00
C ARG A 135 6.30 4.26 -5.92
N TRP A 136 7.32 4.93 -5.38
CA TRP A 136 8.44 5.45 -6.19
C TRP A 136 9.22 4.32 -6.85
N ILE A 137 9.46 3.22 -6.13
CA ILE A 137 10.17 2.06 -6.66
C ILE A 137 9.30 1.30 -7.67
N ARG A 138 8.02 1.04 -7.36
CA ARG A 138 7.04 0.46 -8.30
C ARG A 138 6.97 1.25 -9.60
N ASN A 139 6.86 2.58 -9.49
CA ASN A 139 6.83 3.42 -10.67
C ASN A 139 8.14 3.37 -11.44
N ARG A 140 9.30 3.23 -10.77
CA ARG A 140 10.59 3.07 -11.45
C ARG A 140 10.67 1.79 -12.26
N ILE A 141 10.11 0.70 -11.74
CA ILE A 141 10.03 -0.60 -12.42
C ILE A 141 9.08 -0.48 -13.62
N ALA A 142 7.87 0.05 -13.41
CA ALA A 142 6.86 0.14 -14.46
C ALA A 142 7.16 1.23 -15.52
N HIS A 143 7.84 2.30 -15.12
CA HIS A 143 8.00 3.52 -15.91
C HIS A 143 9.43 4.07 -15.81
N ASN A 144 10.12 4.19 -16.95
CA ASN A 144 11.52 4.62 -17.00
C ASN A 144 11.72 6.10 -17.42
N ASN A 145 10.77 6.99 -17.10
CA ASN A 145 10.84 8.40 -17.49
C ASN A 145 11.59 9.30 -16.48
N THR A 146 11.93 10.53 -16.89
CA THR A 146 12.73 11.48 -16.10
C THR A 146 12.11 11.86 -14.76
N ALA A 147 10.79 12.10 -14.72
CA ALA A 147 10.09 12.44 -13.48
C ALA A 147 10.13 11.30 -12.46
N VAL A 148 9.95 10.06 -12.92
CA VAL A 148 10.03 8.86 -12.08
C VAL A 148 11.45 8.64 -11.57
N ARG A 149 12.49 8.89 -12.40
CA ARG A 149 13.90 8.83 -11.96
C ARG A 149 14.17 9.76 -10.78
N ALA A 150 13.61 10.97 -10.79
CA ALA A 150 13.79 11.93 -9.70
C ALA A 150 13.18 11.44 -8.38
N ASN A 151 11.99 10.84 -8.40
CA ASN A 151 11.38 10.28 -7.19
C ASN A 151 12.12 9.02 -6.71
N TYR A 152 12.55 8.16 -7.62
CA TYR A 152 13.34 6.98 -7.28
C TYR A 152 14.69 7.34 -6.64
N ARG A 153 15.33 8.44 -7.07
CA ARG A 153 16.54 8.96 -6.39
C ARG A 153 16.30 9.30 -4.92
N LYS A 154 15.08 9.71 -4.53
CA LYS A 154 14.73 9.94 -3.11
C LYS A 154 14.70 8.63 -2.32
N ALA A 155 14.20 7.54 -2.92
CA ALA A 155 14.25 6.21 -2.30
C ALA A 155 15.70 5.74 -2.11
N ILE A 156 16.56 5.93 -3.12
CA ILE A 156 18.01 5.64 -3.02
C ILE A 156 18.64 6.46 -1.89
N LEU A 157 18.41 7.78 -1.86
CA LEU A 157 18.97 8.67 -0.85
C LEU A 157 18.58 8.22 0.56
N ARG A 158 17.31 7.86 0.77
CA ARG A 158 16.79 7.40 2.06
C ARG A 158 17.39 6.05 2.48
N TYR A 159 17.57 5.13 1.54
CA TYR A 159 18.13 3.81 1.82
C TYR A 159 19.64 3.84 2.08
N TYR A 160 20.40 4.58 1.26
CA TYR A 160 21.86 4.59 1.30
C TYR A 160 22.46 5.75 2.11
N GLY A 161 21.66 6.75 2.50
CA GLY A 161 22.15 7.99 3.11
C GLY A 161 22.91 8.90 2.15
N GLY A 162 22.86 8.63 0.83
CA GLY A 162 23.56 9.39 -0.19
C GLY A 162 23.09 9.05 -1.60
N TYR A 163 23.50 9.87 -2.58
CA TYR A 163 23.20 9.62 -3.98
C TYR A 163 24.16 8.55 -4.55
N VAL A 164 23.64 7.34 -4.77
CA VAL A 164 24.38 6.26 -5.43
C VAL A 164 23.92 6.15 -6.88
N ASN A 165 24.88 6.17 -7.80
CA ASN A 165 24.60 6.05 -9.23
C ASN A 165 24.31 4.60 -9.64
N SER A 166 23.55 4.43 -10.72
CA SER A 166 23.34 3.14 -11.40
C SER A 166 22.69 2.02 -10.55
N VAL A 167 22.03 2.34 -9.45
CA VAL A 167 21.28 1.37 -8.64
C VAL A 167 19.93 1.06 -9.31
N THR A 168 19.77 -0.15 -9.86
CA THR A 168 18.48 -0.64 -10.36
C THR A 168 17.52 -0.97 -9.22
N PRO A 169 16.19 -0.98 -9.43
CA PRO A 169 15.22 -1.37 -8.40
C PRO A 169 15.53 -2.75 -7.81
N GLY A 170 15.80 -3.76 -8.63
CA GLY A 170 16.17 -5.09 -8.14
C GLY A 170 17.46 -5.09 -7.31
N THR A 171 18.47 -4.29 -7.70
CA THR A 171 19.68 -4.11 -6.85
C THR A 171 19.34 -3.45 -5.52
N LEU A 172 18.46 -2.44 -5.49
CA LEU A 172 18.04 -1.77 -4.26
C LEU A 172 17.28 -2.75 -3.34
N LEU A 173 16.32 -3.50 -3.91
CA LEU A 173 15.45 -4.42 -3.18
C LEU A 173 16.21 -5.57 -2.51
N LEU A 174 17.25 -6.08 -3.17
CA LEU A 174 18.10 -7.18 -2.70
C LEU A 174 19.41 -6.70 -2.07
N SER A 175 19.55 -5.40 -1.80
CA SER A 175 20.79 -4.86 -1.25
C SER A 175 21.05 -5.45 0.15
N PRO A 176 22.23 -6.04 0.40
CA PRO A 176 22.57 -6.65 1.69
C PRO A 176 22.94 -5.62 2.77
N ARG A 177 22.89 -4.31 2.44
CA ARG A 177 23.26 -3.23 3.37
C ARG A 177 22.37 -3.18 4.62
N GLN A 178 21.15 -3.71 4.52
CA GLN A 178 20.23 -3.85 5.63
C GLN A 178 19.84 -5.33 5.76
N ASN A 179 19.75 -5.80 7.00
CA ASN A 179 19.19 -7.10 7.33
C ASN A 179 17.97 -6.89 8.24
N PRO A 180 16.75 -7.25 7.82
CA PRO A 180 16.41 -7.91 6.55
C PRO A 180 16.56 -6.99 5.33
N VAL A 181 16.70 -7.58 4.13
CA VAL A 181 16.78 -6.82 2.87
C VAL A 181 15.50 -6.02 2.62
N LEU A 182 15.57 -5.02 1.74
CA LEU A 182 14.48 -4.04 1.61
C LEU A 182 13.14 -4.67 1.17
N ILE A 183 13.16 -5.66 0.26
CA ILE A 183 11.92 -6.35 -0.15
C ILE A 183 11.24 -7.08 1.02
N GLU A 184 12.00 -7.75 1.90
CA GLU A 184 11.46 -8.37 3.11
C GLU A 184 10.86 -7.34 4.06
N GLN A 185 11.52 -6.19 4.22
CA GLN A 185 10.99 -5.11 5.03
C GLN A 185 9.65 -4.62 4.49
N TYR A 186 9.50 -4.51 3.16
CA TYR A 186 8.23 -4.12 2.55
C TYR A 186 7.13 -5.16 2.76
N LEU A 187 7.43 -6.45 2.56
CA LEU A 187 6.49 -7.52 2.86
C LEU A 187 6.01 -7.45 4.33
N LYS A 188 6.94 -7.34 5.29
CA LYS A 188 6.64 -7.21 6.72
C LYS A 188 5.85 -5.95 7.05
N LYS A 189 6.23 -4.79 6.48
CA LYS A 189 5.55 -3.50 6.73
C LYS A 189 4.15 -3.45 6.10
N SER A 190 3.91 -4.08 4.96
CA SER A 190 2.58 -4.20 4.34
C SER A 190 1.62 -4.96 5.26
N ARG A 191 2.08 -6.08 5.84
CA ARG A 191 1.34 -6.85 6.83
C ARG A 191 0.98 -6.01 8.05
N ILE A 192 1.97 -5.29 8.61
CA ILE A 192 1.76 -4.42 9.77
C ILE A 192 0.75 -3.31 9.45
N LEU A 193 0.91 -2.64 8.31
CA LEU A 193 0.00 -1.57 7.87
C LEU A 193 -1.44 -2.07 7.82
N VAL A 194 -1.72 -3.16 7.12
CA VAL A 194 -3.11 -3.63 7.01
C VAL A 194 -3.65 -4.13 8.34
N LYS A 195 -2.82 -4.79 9.15
CA LYS A 195 -3.19 -5.19 10.51
C LYS A 195 -3.61 -3.98 11.36
N THR A 196 -2.90 -2.85 11.29
CA THR A 196 -3.27 -1.65 12.05
C THR A 196 -4.50 -0.95 11.47
N LEU A 197 -4.67 -0.95 10.15
CA LEU A 197 -5.85 -0.38 9.50
C LEU A 197 -7.16 -1.07 9.89
N VAL A 198 -7.14 -2.39 10.13
CA VAL A 198 -8.37 -3.15 10.45
C VAL A 198 -8.65 -3.31 11.95
N LYS A 199 -7.68 -3.00 12.82
CA LYS A 199 -7.78 -3.30 14.26
C LYS A 199 -8.81 -2.44 15.00
N GLY A 200 -8.94 -1.15 14.64
CA GLY A 200 -9.69 -0.16 15.43
C GLY A 200 -8.83 0.55 16.45
#